data_AF-A0A661FMN7-F1
#
_entry.id   AF-A0A661FMN7-F1
#
_cell.length_a   1.000
_cell.length_b   1.000
_cell.length_c   1.000
_cell.angle_alpha   90.00
_cell.angle_beta   90.00
_cell.angle_gamma   90.00
#
_symmetry.space_group_name_H-M   'P 1'
#
loop_
_entity.id
_entity.type
_entity.pdbx_description
1 polymer ?
#
loop_
_entity_poly.entity_id
_entity_poly.type
_entity_poly.pdbx_seq_one_letter_code
_entity_poly.pdbx_strand_id
1 'polypeptide(L)'
;RHEIKLLLAVGAGVTEGEFVNRAFAMNALTGQSMSAEATATVRLVPDPTFDCTDVTGKVFDDANRNGYQDDDEAGLHGVRLVTARGLAATTDTYGRYHITCATVPNEDRGSNFILKLDDRSLPSGYRTSTRPVQIQRATRGKALRMNFGASIHRVVGLDIADAVFEPDSVEIRAQWLPRVSMLLEELQKGPAVLRLSYVADVESERLVEQRLDLLKKQIMSEWQELNCCYELVVEPEIFWRLGGPPERRKGGSK
;
A
#
# COMPACT_ATOMS: atom_id res chain seq x y z
N ARG A 1 -51.53 21.36 42.32
CA ARG A 1 -50.62 20.69 41.37
C ARG A 1 -49.35 21.52 41.32
N HIS A 2 -48.23 21.00 41.83
CA HIS A 2 -46.94 21.69 41.78
C HIS A 2 -46.20 21.26 40.53
N GLU A 3 -45.63 22.22 39.79
CA GLU A 3 -44.80 21.98 38.61
C GLU A 3 -43.37 22.41 38.95
N ILE A 4 -42.42 21.52 38.72
CA ILE A 4 -40.99 21.80 38.88
C ILE A 4 -40.37 21.78 37.49
N LYS A 5 -39.71 22.87 37.11
CA LYS A 5 -39.00 22.99 35.83
C LYS A 5 -37.50 22.85 36.08
N LEU A 6 -36.88 21.95 35.33
CA LEU A 6 -35.44 21.71 35.35
C LEU A 6 -34.85 22.25 34.04
N LEU A 7 -33.80 23.05 34.15
CA LEU A 7 -33.05 23.57 33.01
C LEU A 7 -31.70 22.86 32.96
N LEU A 8 -31.36 22.33 31.78
CA LEU A 8 -30.05 21.73 31.51
C LEU A 8 -29.19 22.75 30.77
N ALA A 9 -27.95 22.94 31.23
CA ALA A 9 -26.90 23.61 30.46
C ALA A 9 -25.90 22.56 29.98
N VAL A 10 -25.56 22.58 28.69
CA VAL A 10 -24.51 21.73 28.11
C VAL A 10 -23.17 22.38 28.40
N GLY A 11 -22.28 21.66 29.09
CA GLY A 11 -20.92 22.13 29.39
C GLY A 11 -19.97 21.96 28.22
N ALA A 12 -18.82 22.65 28.26
CA ALA A 12 -17.82 22.64 27.18
C ALA A 12 -17.09 21.30 26.97
N GLY A 13 -17.29 20.30 27.85
CA GLY A 13 -16.65 18.98 27.75
C GLY A 13 -17.56 17.87 27.23
N VAL A 14 -18.75 18.20 26.71
CA VAL A 14 -19.71 17.20 26.24
C VAL A 14 -19.35 16.75 24.82
N THR A 15 -19.19 15.44 24.63
CA THR A 15 -18.93 14.84 23.31
C THR A 15 -20.23 14.51 22.58
N GLU A 16 -20.14 14.14 21.31
CA GLU A 16 -21.27 13.67 20.52
C GLU A 16 -21.94 12.44 21.15
N GLY A 17 -23.26 12.37 21.07
CA GLY A 17 -24.03 11.27 21.65
C GLY A 17 -25.40 11.69 22.20
N GLU A 18 -26.08 10.73 22.82
CA GLU A 18 -27.36 10.95 23.50
C GLU A 18 -27.16 10.94 25.02
N PHE A 19 -27.63 12.00 25.67
CA PHE A 19 -27.56 12.21 27.11
C PHE A 19 -28.97 12.29 27.67
N VAL A 20 -29.34 11.35 28.54
CA VAL A 20 -30.67 11.28 29.16
C VAL A 20 -30.60 11.84 30.57
N ASN A 21 -31.20 13.00 30.79
CA ASN A 21 -31.43 13.55 32.12
C ASN A 21 -32.68 12.90 32.73
N ARG A 22 -32.61 12.59 34.02
CA ARG A 22 -33.64 11.88 34.80
C ARG A 22 -33.88 12.64 36.10
N ALA A 23 -35.14 12.83 36.48
CA ALA A 23 -35.50 13.53 37.70
C ALA A 23 -36.75 12.91 38.36
N PHE A 24 -36.74 12.81 39.67
CA PHE A 24 -37.89 12.40 40.47
C PHE A 24 -37.85 13.10 41.83
N ALA A 25 -39.01 13.29 42.46
CA ALA A 25 -39.11 13.83 43.81
C ALA A 25 -38.89 12.72 44.85
N MET A 26 -38.16 13.01 45.91
CA MET A 26 -37.89 12.07 47.00
C MET A 26 -38.15 12.74 48.34
N ASN A 27 -38.71 11.98 49.28
CA ASN A 27 -38.89 12.45 50.65
C ASN A 27 -37.52 12.49 51.35
N ALA A 28 -37.11 13.67 51.83
CA ALA A 28 -35.80 13.84 52.46
C ALA A 28 -35.64 13.07 53.79
N LEU A 29 -36.73 12.76 54.49
CA LEU A 29 -36.70 12.03 55.77
C LEU A 29 -36.76 10.51 55.58
N THR A 30 -37.57 10.02 54.64
CA THR A 30 -37.81 8.57 54.46
C THR A 30 -37.09 7.97 53.26
N GLY A 31 -36.56 8.81 52.38
CA GLY A 31 -35.94 8.40 51.12
C GLY A 31 -36.89 7.77 50.10
N GLN A 32 -38.20 7.81 50.32
CA GLN A 32 -39.15 7.24 49.38
C GLN A 32 -39.41 8.18 48.21
N SER A 33 -39.51 7.62 46.99
CA SER A 33 -39.90 8.40 45.82
C SER A 33 -41.34 8.90 45.98
N MET A 34 -41.53 10.20 45.74
CA MET A 34 -42.80 10.90 45.83
C MET A 34 -43.38 11.24 44.46
N SER A 35 -42.67 10.93 43.37
CA SER A 35 -43.15 11.13 42.00
C SER A 35 -42.73 10.00 41.06
N ALA A 36 -43.31 10.00 39.86
CA ALA A 36 -42.74 9.30 38.73
C ALA A 36 -41.40 9.93 38.30
N GLU A 37 -40.57 9.17 37.60
CA GLU A 37 -39.34 9.65 36.96
C GLU A 37 -39.71 10.42 35.68
N ALA A 38 -39.26 11.67 35.59
CA ALA A 38 -39.31 12.49 34.40
C ALA A 38 -37.97 12.40 33.66
N THR A 39 -38.01 12.32 32.33
CA THR A 39 -36.81 12.20 31.49
C THR A 39 -36.76 13.28 30.43
N ALA A 40 -35.55 13.78 30.13
CA ALA A 40 -35.29 14.67 29.00
C ALA A 40 -34.00 14.24 28.29
N THR A 41 -34.07 14.00 26.98
CA THR A 41 -32.93 13.55 26.18
C THR A 41 -32.36 14.70 25.37
N VAL A 42 -31.04 14.89 25.45
CA VAL A 42 -30.28 15.81 24.62
C VAL A 42 -29.36 15.01 23.70
N ARG A 43 -29.41 15.30 22.42
CA ARG A 43 -28.57 14.66 21.41
C ARG A 43 -27.64 15.69 20.80
N LEU A 44 -26.33 15.49 20.95
CA LEU A 44 -25.32 16.25 20.23
C LEU A 44 -24.96 15.50 18.95
N VAL A 45 -25.22 16.14 17.81
CA VAL A 45 -24.89 15.65 16.47
C VAL A 45 -23.81 16.56 15.90
N PRO A 46 -22.74 15.99 15.32
CA PRO A 46 -21.70 16.79 14.69
C PRO A 46 -22.23 17.53 13.46
N ASP A 47 -21.79 18.75 13.27
CA ASP A 47 -22.11 19.56 12.10
C ASP A 47 -21.34 19.03 10.87
N PRO A 48 -22.03 18.73 9.75
CA PRO A 48 -21.39 18.23 8.55
C PRO A 48 -20.35 19.16 7.92
N THR A 49 -20.42 20.45 8.21
CA THR A 49 -19.54 21.49 7.65
C THR A 49 -18.35 21.76 8.56
N PHE A 50 -18.57 21.81 9.88
CA PHE A 50 -17.57 22.25 10.85
C PHE A 50 -16.90 21.12 11.64
N ASP A 51 -17.58 19.99 11.84
CA ASP A 51 -17.05 18.89 12.66
C ASP A 51 -16.53 17.72 11.81
N CYS A 52 -17.16 17.47 10.67
CA CYS A 52 -16.75 16.42 9.75
C CYS A 52 -15.43 16.75 9.03
N THR A 53 -14.62 15.72 8.81
CA THR A 53 -13.45 15.76 7.95
C THR A 53 -13.75 15.05 6.63
N ASP A 54 -13.71 15.80 5.54
CA ASP A 54 -13.72 15.25 4.19
C ASP A 54 -12.33 14.74 3.79
N VAL A 55 -12.29 13.65 3.04
CA VAL A 55 -11.04 13.10 2.50
C VAL A 55 -11.12 13.15 0.99
N THR A 56 -10.13 13.76 0.37
CA THR A 56 -10.01 13.86 -1.09
C THR A 56 -8.66 13.33 -1.52
N GLY A 57 -8.55 12.95 -2.78
CA GLY A 57 -7.26 12.56 -3.32
C GLY A 57 -7.31 12.12 -4.76
N LYS A 58 -6.15 11.72 -5.25
CA LYS A 58 -5.96 11.12 -6.57
C LYS A 58 -5.12 9.86 -6.46
N VAL A 59 -5.50 8.83 -7.20
CA VAL A 59 -4.62 7.72 -7.54
C VAL A 59 -4.02 8.02 -8.91
N PHE A 60 -2.70 8.07 -9.00
CA PHE A 60 -1.97 8.51 -10.19
C PHE A 60 -0.98 7.45 -10.68
N ASP A 61 -0.70 7.51 -11.99
CA ASP A 61 0.34 6.72 -12.64
C ASP A 61 1.70 7.36 -12.34
N ASP A 62 2.41 6.80 -11.38
CA ASP A 62 3.72 7.26 -10.91
C ASP A 62 4.81 6.75 -11.86
N ALA A 63 4.90 7.38 -13.03
CA ALA A 63 5.70 6.89 -14.15
C ALA A 63 7.20 6.92 -13.83
N ASN A 64 7.63 7.92 -13.06
CA ASN A 64 9.03 8.08 -12.65
C ASN A 64 9.35 7.38 -11.31
N ARG A 65 8.34 6.84 -10.62
CA ARG A 65 8.44 6.12 -9.34
C ARG A 65 9.02 6.95 -8.20
N ASN A 66 8.77 8.26 -8.18
CA ASN A 66 9.23 9.13 -7.11
C ASN A 66 8.24 9.18 -5.92
N GLY A 67 7.02 8.65 -6.07
CA GLY A 67 5.98 8.59 -5.05
C GLY A 67 5.21 9.90 -4.82
N TYR A 68 5.48 10.92 -5.63
CA TYR A 68 4.81 12.21 -5.67
C TYR A 68 4.05 12.35 -6.97
N GLN A 69 2.95 13.10 -6.94
CA GLN A 69 2.18 13.35 -8.15
C GLN A 69 2.82 14.50 -8.93
N ASP A 70 3.32 14.22 -10.12
CA ASP A 70 3.81 15.22 -11.07
C ASP A 70 2.72 15.68 -12.06
N ASP A 71 2.97 16.79 -12.77
CA ASP A 71 1.97 17.43 -13.65
C ASP A 71 1.62 16.59 -14.88
N ASP A 72 2.56 15.76 -15.36
CA ASP A 72 2.41 14.87 -16.51
C ASP A 72 1.78 13.51 -16.15
N GLU A 73 1.54 13.25 -14.87
CA GLU A 73 1.05 11.95 -14.41
C GLU A 73 -0.48 11.83 -14.45
N ALA A 74 -0.92 10.89 -15.28
CA ALA A 74 -2.33 10.58 -15.46
C ALA A 74 -2.96 9.97 -14.20
N GLY A 75 -4.28 10.05 -14.09
CA GLY A 75 -5.01 9.39 -13.03
C GLY A 75 -5.40 7.96 -13.38
N LEU A 76 -5.46 7.09 -12.36
CA LEU A 76 -5.87 5.69 -12.52
C LEU A 76 -7.35 5.53 -12.15
N HIS A 77 -8.17 5.19 -13.16
CA HIS A 77 -9.60 4.98 -13.03
C HIS A 77 -9.96 3.64 -12.37
N GLY A 78 -11.08 3.61 -11.65
CA GLY A 78 -11.68 2.37 -11.15
C GLY A 78 -10.95 1.74 -9.95
N VAL A 79 -10.00 2.47 -9.37
CA VAL A 79 -9.22 2.01 -8.22
C VAL A 79 -10.03 2.24 -6.95
N ARG A 80 -10.12 1.19 -6.13
CA ARG A 80 -10.87 1.19 -4.88
C ARG A 80 -9.99 1.58 -3.71
N LEU A 81 -10.48 2.51 -2.89
CA LEU A 81 -9.89 2.88 -1.61
C LEU A 81 -10.86 2.53 -0.49
N VAL A 82 -10.35 2.01 0.62
CA VAL A 82 -11.14 1.48 1.73
C VAL A 82 -10.63 2.04 3.05
N THR A 83 -11.55 2.52 3.88
CA THR A 83 -11.28 3.01 5.22
C THR A 83 -11.27 1.86 6.23
N ALA A 84 -10.65 2.07 7.39
CA ALA A 84 -10.70 1.09 8.48
C ALA A 84 -12.13 0.79 9.01
N ARG A 85 -13.11 1.66 8.71
CA ARG A 85 -14.53 1.47 9.07
C ARG A 85 -15.35 0.76 7.99
N GLY A 86 -14.74 0.35 6.89
CA GLY A 86 -15.40 -0.35 5.79
C GLY A 86 -16.08 0.55 4.75
N LEU A 87 -16.03 1.88 4.90
CA LEU A 87 -16.39 2.80 3.81
C LEU A 87 -15.39 2.65 2.66
N ALA A 88 -15.88 2.65 1.43
CA ALA A 88 -15.05 2.57 0.24
C ALA A 88 -15.42 3.65 -0.79
N ALA A 89 -14.42 4.14 -1.50
CA ALA A 89 -14.57 5.02 -2.65
C ALA A 89 -13.87 4.40 -3.86
N THR A 90 -14.35 4.73 -5.06
CA THR A 90 -13.73 4.30 -6.32
C THR A 90 -13.33 5.55 -7.10
N THR A 91 -12.16 5.53 -7.72
CA THR A 91 -11.65 6.67 -8.47
C THR A 91 -12.41 6.90 -9.78
N ASP A 92 -12.59 8.18 -10.13
CA ASP A 92 -13.16 8.62 -11.41
C ASP A 92 -12.18 8.43 -12.57
N THR A 93 -12.58 8.82 -13.78
CA THR A 93 -11.76 8.66 -15.02
C THR A 93 -10.42 9.39 -14.95
N TYR A 94 -10.30 10.38 -14.05
CA TYR A 94 -9.10 11.16 -13.81
C TYR A 94 -8.36 10.71 -12.53
N GLY A 95 -8.70 9.55 -11.99
CA GLY A 95 -8.09 8.99 -10.79
C GLY A 95 -8.50 9.68 -9.49
N ARG A 96 -9.45 10.61 -9.50
CA ARG A 96 -9.83 11.39 -8.32
C ARG A 96 -10.89 10.66 -7.51
N TYR A 97 -10.87 10.85 -6.20
CA TYR A 97 -11.88 10.34 -5.31
C TYR A 97 -12.14 11.32 -4.17
N HIS A 98 -13.30 11.17 -3.53
CA HIS A 98 -13.62 11.86 -2.29
C HIS A 98 -14.48 10.97 -1.39
N ILE A 99 -14.38 11.17 -0.08
CA ILE A 99 -15.21 10.56 0.95
C ILE A 99 -15.72 11.72 1.82
N THR A 100 -17.00 12.02 1.69
CA THR A 100 -17.67 13.06 2.48
C THR A 100 -17.87 12.59 3.92
N CYS A 101 -17.62 13.47 4.89
CA CYS A 101 -17.65 13.17 6.32
C CYS A 101 -17.03 11.80 6.65
N ALA A 102 -15.78 11.60 6.21
CA ALA A 102 -15.08 10.33 6.38
C ALA A 102 -14.86 9.98 7.87
N THR A 103 -14.72 11.00 8.71
CA THR A 103 -14.67 10.85 10.16
C THR A 103 -15.07 12.16 10.84
N VAL A 104 -15.53 12.06 12.08
CA VAL A 104 -15.64 13.19 13.01
C VAL A 104 -14.52 13.03 14.03
N PRO A 105 -13.44 13.84 13.94
CA PRO A 105 -12.33 13.75 14.87
C PRO A 105 -12.73 14.20 16.26
N ASN A 106 -11.99 13.70 17.26
CA ASN A 106 -12.11 14.24 18.61
C ASN A 106 -11.73 15.73 18.61
N GLU A 107 -12.48 16.54 19.36
CA GLU A 107 -12.38 18.00 19.37
C GLU A 107 -10.99 18.51 19.77
N ASP A 108 -10.48 18.05 20.92
CA ASP A 108 -9.25 18.62 21.51
C ASP A 108 -7.98 18.14 20.82
N ARG A 109 -7.94 16.84 20.48
CA ARG A 109 -6.71 16.21 19.96
C ARG A 109 -6.77 15.91 18.47
N GLY A 110 -7.96 15.74 17.88
CA GLY A 110 -8.16 15.12 16.57
C GLY A 110 -8.19 13.58 16.63
N SER A 111 -8.18 12.93 15.47
CA SER A 111 -8.18 11.46 15.35
C SER A 111 -7.27 10.99 14.21
N ASN A 112 -6.73 9.77 14.27
CA ASN A 112 -6.02 9.21 13.12
C ASN A 112 -7.04 8.66 12.13
N PHE A 113 -6.85 8.99 10.86
CA PHE A 113 -7.63 8.47 9.75
C PHE A 113 -6.74 7.54 8.93
N ILE A 114 -7.23 6.32 8.68
CA ILE A 114 -6.51 5.27 7.96
C ILE A 114 -7.26 5.01 6.65
N LEU A 115 -6.53 5.12 5.55
CA LEU A 115 -7.03 4.83 4.21
C LEU A 115 -6.09 3.85 3.53
N LYS A 116 -6.68 2.80 2.96
CA LYS A 116 -5.97 1.77 2.22
C LYS A 116 -6.40 1.78 0.76
N LEU A 117 -5.45 1.80 -0.16
CA LEU A 117 -5.65 1.45 -1.55
C LEU A 117 -5.73 -0.07 -1.69
N ASP A 118 -6.77 -0.56 -2.37
CA ASP A 118 -6.94 -1.96 -2.71
C ASP A 118 -6.14 -2.30 -3.97
N ASP A 119 -4.98 -2.93 -3.78
CA ASP A 119 -4.04 -3.29 -4.84
C ASP A 119 -4.65 -4.20 -5.91
N ARG A 120 -5.66 -5.00 -5.55
CA ARG A 120 -6.37 -5.90 -6.49
C ARG A 120 -7.31 -5.16 -7.45
N SER A 121 -7.64 -3.91 -7.13
CA SER A 121 -8.47 -3.05 -7.98
C SER A 121 -7.65 -2.21 -8.97
N LEU A 122 -6.32 -2.26 -8.89
CA LEU A 122 -5.46 -1.59 -9.85
C LEU A 122 -5.64 -2.21 -11.25
N PRO A 123 -5.50 -1.40 -12.33
CA PRO A 123 -5.47 -1.92 -13.69
C PRO A 123 -4.36 -2.97 -13.87
N SER A 124 -4.55 -3.88 -14.83
CA SER A 124 -3.59 -4.96 -15.06
C SER A 124 -2.17 -4.43 -15.30
N GLY A 125 -1.19 -5.04 -14.63
CA GLY A 125 0.23 -4.66 -14.72
C GLY A 125 0.68 -3.59 -13.74
N TYR A 126 -0.24 -2.86 -13.11
CA TYR A 126 0.10 -1.88 -12.09
C TYR A 126 0.41 -2.52 -10.74
N ARG A 127 1.35 -1.91 -10.02
CA ARG A 127 1.63 -2.17 -8.61
C ARG A 127 1.76 -0.85 -7.87
N THR A 128 1.52 -0.85 -6.57
CA THR A 128 1.64 0.36 -5.75
C THR A 128 3.09 0.82 -5.67
N SER A 129 3.37 2.05 -6.06
CA SER A 129 4.69 2.68 -5.88
C SER A 129 4.80 3.36 -4.52
N THR A 130 3.68 3.91 -4.03
CA THR A 130 3.56 4.47 -2.68
C THR A 130 3.07 3.43 -1.67
N ARG A 131 3.15 3.76 -0.37
CA ARG A 131 2.59 2.88 0.67
C ARG A 131 1.08 2.69 0.44
N PRO A 132 0.59 1.43 0.32
CA PRO A 132 -0.82 1.16 0.06
C PRO A 132 -1.73 1.55 1.23
N VAL A 133 -1.18 1.69 2.45
CA VAL A 133 -1.88 2.17 3.63
C VAL A 133 -1.26 3.48 4.07
N GLN A 134 -2.08 4.53 4.16
CA GLN A 134 -1.68 5.82 4.68
C GLN A 134 -2.46 6.15 5.96
N ILE A 135 -1.77 6.78 6.90
CA ILE A 135 -2.34 7.24 8.16
C ILE A 135 -2.09 8.74 8.22
N GLN A 136 -3.15 9.53 8.34
CA GLN A 136 -3.06 10.97 8.51
C GLN A 136 -3.85 11.43 9.73
N ARG A 137 -3.44 12.55 10.35
CA ARG A 137 -4.15 13.15 11.47
C ARG A 137 -5.31 13.98 10.94
N ALA A 138 -6.54 13.59 11.27
CA ALA A 138 -7.76 14.34 11.01
C ALA A 138 -8.05 15.30 12.17
N THR A 139 -8.45 16.52 11.82
CA THR A 139 -8.89 17.59 12.73
C THR A 139 -10.26 18.07 12.26
N ARG A 140 -11.17 18.39 13.19
CA ARG A 140 -12.54 18.82 12.87
C ARG A 140 -12.56 19.94 11.84
N GLY A 141 -13.45 19.82 10.85
CA GLY A 141 -13.66 20.80 9.78
C GLY A 141 -12.52 20.93 8.77
N LYS A 142 -11.36 20.28 9.00
CA LYS A 142 -10.23 20.32 8.08
C LYS A 142 -10.29 19.13 7.12
N ALA A 143 -10.35 19.43 5.83
CA ALA A 143 -10.23 18.41 4.79
C ALA A 143 -8.82 17.79 4.76
N LEU A 144 -8.75 16.50 4.47
CA LEU A 144 -7.50 15.77 4.24
C LEU A 144 -7.30 15.50 2.75
N ARG A 145 -6.03 15.54 2.33
CA ARG A 145 -5.61 15.13 0.99
C ARG A 145 -4.69 13.91 1.10
N MET A 146 -5.12 12.80 0.51
CA MET A 146 -4.39 11.52 0.54
C MET A 146 -4.23 11.03 -0.90
N ASN A 147 -3.04 11.15 -1.48
CA ASN A 147 -2.79 10.68 -2.84
C ASN A 147 -2.05 9.34 -2.81
N PHE A 148 -2.24 8.51 -3.83
CA PHE A 148 -1.56 7.23 -3.96
C PHE A 148 -0.96 7.09 -5.35
N GLY A 149 0.32 6.76 -5.42
CA GLY A 149 1.00 6.39 -6.66
C GLY A 149 0.94 4.89 -6.89
N ALA A 150 0.73 4.50 -8.15
CA ALA A 150 0.95 3.15 -8.65
C ALA A 150 1.61 3.25 -10.04
N SER A 151 2.43 2.26 -10.39
CA SER A 151 3.18 2.27 -11.64
C SER A 151 3.18 0.88 -12.26
N ILE A 152 3.35 0.80 -13.58
CA ILE A 152 3.67 -0.47 -14.24
C ILE A 152 5.16 -0.75 -14.04
N HIS A 153 5.49 -1.92 -13.50
CA HIS A 153 6.88 -2.33 -13.38
C HIS A 153 7.44 -2.61 -14.79
N ARG A 154 8.42 -1.82 -15.22
CA ARG A 154 9.24 -2.17 -16.38
C ARG A 154 10.06 -3.41 -16.04
N VAL A 155 9.81 -4.51 -16.73
CA VAL A 155 10.58 -5.75 -16.56
C VAL A 155 11.58 -5.85 -17.70
N VAL A 156 12.86 -5.91 -17.37
CA VAL A 156 13.92 -6.23 -18.33
C VAL A 156 14.32 -7.68 -18.09
N GLY A 157 14.13 -8.54 -19.10
CA GLY A 157 14.46 -9.96 -19.03
C GLY A 157 15.83 -10.25 -19.62
N LEU A 158 16.63 -11.05 -18.93
CA LEU A 158 17.83 -11.67 -19.47
C LEU A 158 17.71 -13.19 -19.34
N ASP A 159 17.56 -13.86 -20.48
CA ASP A 159 17.51 -15.31 -20.55
C ASP A 159 18.90 -15.87 -20.88
N ILE A 160 19.37 -16.79 -20.06
CA ILE A 160 20.71 -17.36 -20.10
C ILE A 160 20.59 -18.87 -20.31
N ALA A 161 21.57 -19.47 -20.99
CA ALA A 161 21.65 -20.92 -21.17
C ALA A 161 23.11 -21.38 -21.03
N ASP A 162 23.33 -22.71 -20.97
CA ASP A 162 24.66 -23.33 -20.87
C ASP A 162 25.71 -22.72 -21.81
N ALA A 163 25.32 -22.47 -23.07
CA ALA A 163 26.20 -21.98 -24.12
C ALA A 163 26.84 -20.60 -23.86
N VAL A 164 26.35 -19.87 -22.84
CA VAL A 164 26.94 -18.59 -22.40
C VAL A 164 28.24 -18.82 -21.62
N PHE A 165 28.40 -19.98 -21.00
CA PHE A 165 29.53 -20.33 -20.15
C PHE A 165 30.51 -21.26 -20.86
N GLU A 166 31.75 -21.29 -20.36
CA GLU A 166 32.67 -22.37 -20.70
C GLU A 166 32.20 -23.70 -20.07
N PRO A 167 32.52 -24.85 -20.70
CA PRO A 167 32.05 -26.17 -20.26
C PRO A 167 32.44 -26.44 -18.80
N ASP A 168 31.48 -26.94 -18.00
CA ASP A 168 31.64 -27.25 -16.57
C ASP A 168 32.22 -26.11 -15.70
N SER A 169 32.17 -24.88 -16.21
CA SER A 169 32.72 -23.69 -15.58
C SER A 169 31.64 -22.65 -15.31
N VAL A 170 31.94 -21.71 -14.42
CA VAL A 170 31.15 -20.51 -14.14
C VAL A 170 31.60 -19.30 -14.96
N GLU A 171 32.67 -19.44 -15.75
CA GLU A 171 33.23 -18.38 -16.57
C GLU A 171 32.37 -18.14 -17.82
N ILE A 172 32.01 -16.88 -18.04
CA ILE A 172 31.26 -16.43 -19.22
C ILE A 172 32.23 -16.32 -20.40
N ARG A 173 31.83 -16.85 -21.57
CA ARG A 173 32.65 -16.74 -22.79
C ARG A 173 32.83 -15.27 -23.17
N ALA A 174 34.02 -14.89 -23.61
CA ALA A 174 34.37 -13.50 -23.92
C ALA A 174 33.40 -12.80 -24.90
N GLN A 175 32.84 -13.55 -25.85
CA GLN A 175 31.85 -13.05 -26.82
C GLN A 175 30.54 -12.53 -26.20
N TRP A 176 30.20 -12.97 -24.98
CA TRP A 176 28.96 -12.61 -24.29
C TRP A 176 29.14 -11.47 -23.29
N LEU A 177 30.38 -11.14 -22.90
CA LEU A 177 30.67 -10.03 -21.97
C LEU A 177 30.04 -8.69 -22.43
N PRO A 178 30.07 -8.30 -23.73
CA PRO A 178 29.44 -7.04 -24.17
C PRO A 178 27.91 -6.99 -23.98
N ARG A 179 27.24 -8.15 -23.86
CA ARG A 179 25.79 -8.20 -23.63
C ARG A 179 25.41 -7.76 -22.22
N VAL A 180 26.30 -7.93 -21.24
CA VAL A 180 26.10 -7.43 -19.88
C VAL A 180 26.09 -5.90 -19.88
N SER A 181 27.04 -5.27 -20.59
CA SER A 181 27.06 -3.81 -20.75
C SER A 181 25.79 -3.28 -21.43
N MET A 182 25.32 -3.95 -22.49
CA MET A 182 24.05 -3.61 -23.16
C MET A 182 22.83 -3.73 -22.24
N LEU A 183 22.81 -4.73 -21.35
CA LEU A 183 21.77 -4.87 -20.34
C LEU A 183 21.78 -3.69 -19.37
N LEU A 184 22.96 -3.28 -18.89
CA LEU A 184 23.10 -2.15 -17.98
C LEU A 184 22.64 -0.84 -18.62
N GLU A 185 23.00 -0.59 -19.89
CA GLU A 185 22.49 0.55 -20.66
C GLU A 185 20.96 0.56 -20.74
N GLU A 186 20.35 -0.60 -20.97
CA GLU A 186 18.89 -0.72 -21.00
C GLU A 186 18.26 -0.46 -19.63
N LEU A 187 18.86 -0.98 -18.55
CA LEU A 187 18.41 -0.75 -17.18
C LEU A 187 18.53 0.72 -16.76
N GLN A 188 19.49 1.47 -17.30
CA GLN A 188 19.67 2.90 -17.04
C GLN A 188 18.57 3.78 -17.65
N LYS A 189 17.87 3.32 -18.70
CA LYS A 189 16.80 4.11 -19.37
C LYS A 189 15.62 4.46 -18.46
N GLY A 190 15.47 3.76 -17.34
CA GLY A 190 14.49 4.08 -16.33
C GLY A 190 14.35 2.95 -15.30
N PRO A 191 13.71 3.23 -14.16
CA PRO A 191 13.44 2.25 -13.13
C PRO A 191 12.93 0.93 -13.75
N ALA A 192 13.54 -0.21 -13.39
CA ALA A 192 13.13 -1.55 -13.85
C ALA A 192 13.32 -2.64 -12.79
N VAL A 193 12.67 -3.79 -12.99
CA VAL A 193 12.97 -5.06 -12.32
C VAL A 193 13.70 -5.94 -13.33
N LEU A 194 14.86 -6.47 -12.94
CA LEU A 194 15.62 -7.42 -13.76
C LEU A 194 15.11 -8.83 -13.49
N ARG A 195 14.50 -9.47 -14.49
CA ARG A 195 14.22 -10.90 -14.47
C ARG A 195 15.41 -11.64 -15.05
N LEU A 196 16.12 -12.39 -14.21
CA LEU A 196 17.31 -13.14 -14.59
C LEU A 196 16.91 -14.61 -14.72
N SER A 197 16.67 -15.08 -15.94
CA SER A 197 16.20 -16.44 -16.18
C SER A 197 17.34 -17.34 -16.67
N TYR A 198 17.42 -18.55 -16.12
CA TYR A 198 18.36 -19.58 -16.59
C TYR A 198 17.58 -20.75 -17.18
N VAL A 199 17.78 -21.02 -18.46
CA VAL A 199 17.20 -22.14 -19.18
C VAL A 199 18.15 -23.32 -19.11
N ALA A 200 17.97 -24.17 -18.11
CA ALA A 200 18.79 -25.36 -17.84
C ALA A 200 18.28 -26.59 -18.60
N ASP A 201 19.20 -27.49 -18.97
CA ASP A 201 18.92 -28.72 -19.71
C ASP A 201 19.52 -29.95 -19.01
N VAL A 202 20.81 -30.22 -19.20
CA VAL A 202 21.51 -31.42 -18.71
C VAL A 202 22.52 -31.13 -17.60
N GLU A 203 22.72 -29.85 -17.28
CA GLU A 203 23.67 -29.38 -16.28
C GLU A 203 23.25 -29.79 -14.86
N SER A 204 24.22 -29.92 -13.95
CA SER A 204 23.91 -30.16 -12.54
C SER A 204 23.25 -28.93 -11.91
N GLU A 205 22.23 -29.15 -11.07
CA GLU A 205 21.52 -28.09 -10.33
C GLU A 205 22.47 -27.12 -9.61
N ARG A 206 23.49 -27.67 -8.94
CA ARG A 206 24.51 -26.87 -8.24
C ARG A 206 25.29 -25.94 -9.17
N LEU A 207 25.60 -26.39 -10.38
CA LEU A 207 26.33 -25.58 -11.35
C LEU A 207 25.43 -24.44 -11.86
N VAL A 208 24.16 -24.72 -12.12
CA VAL A 208 23.17 -23.72 -12.54
C VAL A 208 22.99 -22.65 -11.47
N GLU A 209 22.80 -23.05 -10.20
CA GLU A 209 22.70 -22.12 -9.06
C GLU A 209 23.96 -21.27 -8.92
N GLN A 210 25.15 -21.87 -8.99
CA GLN A 210 26.42 -21.15 -8.90
C GLN A 210 26.60 -20.12 -10.02
N ARG A 211 26.29 -20.50 -11.27
CA ARG A 211 26.35 -19.60 -12.43
C ARG A 211 25.40 -18.42 -12.25
N LEU A 212 24.16 -18.69 -11.86
CA LEU A 212 23.13 -17.66 -11.69
C LEU A 212 23.47 -16.70 -10.54
N ASP A 213 23.94 -17.22 -9.41
CA ASP A 213 24.36 -16.41 -8.26
C ASP A 213 25.56 -15.53 -8.56
N LEU A 214 26.57 -16.05 -9.27
CA LEU A 214 27.75 -15.28 -9.66
C LEU A 214 27.41 -14.18 -10.66
N LEU A 215 26.59 -14.50 -11.68
CA LEU A 215 26.14 -13.50 -12.63
C LEU A 215 25.29 -12.42 -11.95
N LYS A 216 24.38 -12.80 -11.06
CA LYS A 216 23.60 -11.85 -10.26
C LYS A 216 24.52 -10.93 -9.45
N LYS A 217 25.53 -11.47 -8.77
CA LYS A 217 26.51 -10.69 -8.02
C LYS A 217 27.29 -9.74 -8.91
N GLN A 218 27.74 -10.20 -10.08
CA GLN A 218 28.45 -9.37 -11.06
C GLN A 218 27.58 -8.18 -11.51
N ILE A 219 26.34 -8.44 -11.96
CA ILE A 219 25.42 -7.39 -12.40
C ILE A 219 25.14 -6.40 -11.27
N MET A 220 24.91 -6.87 -10.04
CA MET A 220 24.69 -6.01 -8.88
C MET A 220 25.92 -5.15 -8.55
N SER A 221 27.13 -5.70 -8.66
CA SER A 221 28.38 -4.95 -8.44
C SER A 221 28.56 -3.86 -9.50
N GLU A 222 28.43 -4.20 -10.78
CA GLU A 222 28.54 -3.22 -11.88
C GLU A 222 27.45 -2.14 -11.77
N TRP A 223 26.23 -2.50 -11.36
CA TRP A 223 25.15 -1.52 -11.10
C TRP A 223 25.47 -0.57 -9.94
N GLN A 224 26.08 -1.08 -8.86
CA GLN A 224 26.51 -0.26 -7.72
C GLN A 224 27.66 0.68 -8.09
N GLU A 225 28.61 0.22 -8.90
CA GLU A 225 29.74 1.04 -9.38
C GLU A 225 29.29 2.21 -10.25
N LEU A 226 28.24 2.03 -11.05
CA LEU A 226 27.61 3.10 -11.82
C LEU A 226 27.02 4.20 -10.93
N ASN A 227 26.78 3.91 -9.63
CA ASN A 227 26.23 4.83 -8.63
C ASN A 227 25.01 5.61 -9.14
N CYS A 228 24.11 4.94 -9.85
CA CYS A 228 23.07 5.59 -10.64
C CYS A 228 21.64 5.26 -10.19
N CYS A 229 20.77 6.24 -10.44
CA CYS A 229 19.32 6.21 -10.65
C CYS A 229 18.41 5.60 -9.56
N TYR A 230 18.54 4.32 -9.20
CA TYR A 230 17.62 3.62 -8.30
C TYR A 230 18.17 2.26 -7.79
N GLU A 231 17.54 1.71 -6.76
CA GLU A 231 17.82 0.37 -6.25
C GLU A 231 17.31 -0.71 -7.23
N LEU A 232 18.22 -1.50 -7.81
CA LEU A 232 17.87 -2.56 -8.75
C LEU A 232 17.35 -3.81 -8.01
N VAL A 233 16.11 -4.20 -8.32
CA VAL A 233 15.53 -5.47 -7.88
C VAL A 233 15.81 -6.54 -8.93
N VAL A 234 16.46 -7.63 -8.50
CA VAL A 234 16.79 -8.78 -9.37
C VAL A 234 16.01 -10.02 -8.92
N GLU A 235 15.18 -10.55 -9.81
CA GLU A 235 14.36 -11.75 -9.64
C GLU A 235 14.99 -12.91 -10.43
N PRO A 236 15.74 -13.82 -9.78
CA PRO A 236 16.30 -15.01 -10.43
C PRO A 236 15.23 -16.09 -10.60
N GLU A 237 15.16 -16.70 -11.79
CA GLU A 237 14.29 -17.83 -12.11
C GLU A 237 15.07 -18.91 -12.85
N ILE A 238 14.86 -20.19 -12.48
CA ILE A 238 15.46 -21.33 -13.18
C ILE A 238 14.35 -22.09 -13.90
N PHE A 239 14.48 -22.25 -15.20
CA PHE A 239 13.58 -23.00 -16.06
C PHE A 239 14.28 -24.27 -16.56
N TRP A 240 13.84 -25.42 -16.07
CA TRP A 240 14.33 -26.72 -16.52
C TRP A 240 13.53 -27.18 -17.75
N ARG A 241 14.20 -27.33 -18.91
CA ARG A 241 13.55 -27.81 -20.14
C ARG A 241 12.94 -29.20 -20.00
N LEU A 242 13.55 -30.05 -19.18
CA LEU A 242 13.11 -31.41 -18.90
C LEU A 242 12.15 -31.51 -17.70
N GLY A 243 11.67 -30.38 -17.16
CA GLY A 243 10.73 -30.33 -16.05
C GLY A 243 11.36 -30.47 -14.65
N GLY A 244 12.66 -30.72 -14.55
CA GLY A 244 13.42 -30.72 -13.30
C GLY A 244 14.91 -30.98 -13.52
N PRO A 245 15.72 -30.83 -12.45
CA PRO A 245 17.15 -31.12 -12.51
C PRO A 245 17.42 -32.59 -12.81
N PRO A 246 18.51 -32.93 -13.51
CA PRO A 246 18.86 -34.33 -13.79
C PRO A 246 19.01 -35.11 -12.47
N GLU A 247 18.26 -36.21 -12.34
CA GLU A 247 18.32 -37.05 -11.15
C GLU A 247 19.77 -37.50 -10.89
N ARG A 248 20.26 -37.30 -9.67
CA ARG A 248 21.49 -37.95 -9.21
C ARG A 248 21.32 -39.45 -9.47
N ARG A 249 22.12 -40.01 -10.38
CA ARG A 249 22.34 -41.46 -10.44
C ARG A 249 22.71 -41.91 -9.03
N LYS A 250 21.75 -42.46 -8.28
CA LYS A 250 22.04 -43.19 -7.05
C LYS A 250 22.99 -44.28 -7.46
N GLY A 251 24.24 -44.19 -6.99
CA GLY A 251 25.26 -45.18 -7.26
C GLY A 251 24.73 -46.55 -6.85
N GLY A 252 24.42 -47.39 -7.84
CA GLY A 252 24.25 -48.81 -7.63
C GLY A 252 25.63 -49.40 -7.37
N SER A 253 26.01 -49.52 -6.10
CA SER A 253 26.99 -50.53 -5.72
C SER A 253 26.23 -51.84 -5.53
N LYS A 254 26.52 -52.78 -6.43
CA LYS A 254 26.45 -54.21 -6.09
C LYS A 254 27.55 -54.55 -5.08
#